data_AF-W2NUJ8-F1
#
_entry.id   AF-W2NUJ8-F1
#
_cell.length_a   1.000
_cell.length_b   1.000
_cell.length_c   1.000
_cell.angle_alpha   90.00
_cell.angle_beta   90.00
_cell.angle_gamma   90.00
#
_symmetry.space_group_name_H-M   'P 1'
#
loop_
_entity.id
_entity.type
_entity.pdbx_description
1 polymer ?
#
loop_
_entity_poly.entity_id
_entity_poly.type
_entity_poly.pdbx_seq_one_letter_code
_entity_poly.pdbx_strand_id
1 'polypeptide(L)'
;FNCTWHNDAKAKHGKPSFEHLLGWAHPELQNPLRYGSVHRFVDGTFRMAPKGFHRFITLMVYDPLTELFVPLFFTLVTSQTQDLYKRLLQCIEFVAGVKPNPNDVVCDFEAALIFAV
;
A
#
# COMPACT_ATOMS: atom_id res chain seq x y z
N PHE A 1 -5.10 -9.39 1.43
CA PHE A 1 -4.98 -9.92 0.07
C PHE A 1 -3.60 -10.54 -0.14
N ASN A 2 -3.48 -11.52 -1.02
CA ASN A 2 -2.21 -12.11 -1.43
C ASN A 2 -2.20 -12.20 -2.95
N CYS A 3 -1.38 -11.36 -3.60
CA CYS A 3 -1.38 -11.20 -5.05
C CYS A 3 0.02 -11.47 -5.59
N THR A 4 0.07 -12.21 -6.69
CA THR A 4 1.32 -12.53 -7.40
C THR A 4 1.09 -12.33 -8.89
N TRP A 5 2.05 -11.72 -9.58
CA TRP A 5 2.00 -11.59 -11.04
C TRP A 5 3.40 -11.65 -11.65
N HIS A 6 3.44 -11.95 -12.95
CA HIS A 6 4.65 -11.87 -13.75
C HIS A 6 4.82 -10.46 -14.32
N ASN A 7 6.01 -9.89 -14.16
CA ASN A 7 6.42 -8.59 -14.66
C ASN A 7 7.38 -8.79 -15.85
N ASP A 8 6.83 -8.70 -17.06
CA ASP A 8 7.56 -8.90 -18.32
C ASP A 8 8.70 -7.88 -18.50
N ALA A 9 8.54 -6.66 -17.99
CA ALA A 9 9.57 -5.63 -18.06
C ALA A 9 10.80 -6.05 -17.23
N LYS A 10 10.60 -6.63 -16.05
CA LYS A 10 11.70 -7.18 -15.24
C LYS A 10 12.32 -8.43 -15.86
N ALA A 11 11.51 -9.30 -16.43
CA ALA A 11 11.96 -10.50 -17.12
C ALA A 11 12.94 -10.16 -18.25
N LYS A 12 12.64 -9.13 -19.05
CA LYS A 12 13.51 -8.63 -20.13
C LYS A 12 14.87 -8.11 -19.65
N HIS A 13 14.98 -7.72 -18.38
CA HIS A 13 16.22 -7.22 -17.77
C HIS A 13 16.93 -8.28 -16.89
N GLY A 14 16.54 -9.56 -16.95
CA GLY A 14 17.17 -10.64 -16.19
C GLY A 14 16.97 -10.52 -14.66
N LYS A 15 16.03 -9.68 -14.22
CA LYS A 15 15.67 -9.53 -12.80
C LYS A 15 14.57 -10.54 -12.44
N PRO A 16 14.37 -10.85 -11.14
CA PRO A 16 13.22 -11.64 -10.69
C PRO A 16 11.94 -11.06 -11.29
N SER A 17 11.27 -11.85 -12.12
CA SER A 17 10.13 -11.39 -12.89
C SER A 17 8.82 -11.47 -12.11
N PHE A 18 8.75 -12.29 -11.06
CA PHE A 18 7.57 -12.35 -10.21
C PHE A 18 7.57 -11.23 -9.16
N GLU A 19 6.43 -10.56 -9.07
CA GLU A 19 6.15 -9.58 -8.03
C GLU A 19 5.06 -10.11 -7.11
N HIS A 20 5.24 -9.85 -5.81
CA HIS A 20 4.31 -10.30 -4.78
C HIS A 20 3.88 -9.12 -3.90
N LEU A 21 2.58 -9.11 -3.58
CA LEU A 21 1.96 -8.25 -2.59
C LEU A 21 1.27 -9.12 -1.55
N LEU A 22 1.75 -9.05 -0.31
CA LEU A 22 1.12 -9.70 0.82
C LEU A 22 0.59 -8.62 1.76
N GLY A 23 -0.71 -8.38 1.72
CA GLY A 23 -1.39 -7.36 2.53
C GLY A 23 -2.35 -7.96 3.53
N TRP A 24 -2.37 -7.43 4.75
CA TRP A 24 -3.33 -7.79 5.79
C TRP A 24 -3.82 -6.56 6.54
N ALA A 25 -5.01 -6.68 7.12
CA ALA A 25 -5.69 -5.63 7.86
C ALA A 25 -6.61 -6.30 8.89
N HIS A 26 -6.80 -5.64 10.03
CA HIS A 26 -7.86 -6.04 10.95
C HIS A 26 -9.22 -5.72 10.31
N PRO A 27 -10.19 -6.65 10.24
CA PRO A 27 -11.47 -6.42 9.55
C PRO A 27 -12.20 -5.16 10.02
N GLU A 28 -12.20 -4.88 11.33
CA GLU A 28 -12.87 -3.71 11.89
C GLU A 28 -12.19 -2.38 11.56
N LEU A 29 -10.88 -2.41 11.27
CA LEU A 29 -10.10 -1.23 10.88
C LEU A 29 -10.25 -0.88 9.39
N GLN A 30 -11.08 -1.60 8.64
CA GLN A 30 -11.32 -1.28 7.21
C GLN A 30 -12.44 -0.23 7.04
N ASN A 31 -13.33 -0.11 8.02
CA ASN A 31 -14.46 0.82 7.98
C ASN A 31 -14.04 2.28 7.77
N PRO A 32 -12.95 2.79 8.38
CA PRO A 32 -12.49 4.16 8.15
C PRO A 32 -12.15 4.49 6.68
N LEU A 33 -11.80 3.50 5.85
CA LEU A 33 -11.58 3.73 4.41
C LEU A 33 -12.86 4.12 3.66
N ARG A 34 -14.03 3.79 4.21
CA ARG A 34 -15.33 4.09 3.63
C ARG A 34 -15.82 5.50 3.98
N TYR A 35 -15.21 6.14 4.97
CA TYR A 35 -15.54 7.51 5.32
C TYR A 35 -15.01 8.44 4.23
N GLY A 36 -15.88 9.34 3.77
CA GLY A 36 -15.50 10.39 2.86
C GLY A 36 -14.64 11.44 3.57
N SER A 37 -13.75 12.09 2.82
CA SER A 37 -13.07 13.30 3.28
C SER A 37 -12.21 13.13 4.52
N VAL A 38 -11.44 12.05 4.60
CA VAL A 38 -10.48 11.80 5.68
C VAL A 38 -9.05 11.95 5.15
N HIS A 39 -8.15 12.53 5.96
CA HIS A 39 -6.73 12.58 5.64
C HIS A 39 -6.11 11.19 5.74
N ARG A 40 -5.34 10.79 4.72
CA ARG A 40 -4.69 9.47 4.66
C ARG A 40 -3.19 9.61 4.56
N PHE A 41 -2.48 8.67 5.17
CA PHE A 41 -1.03 8.63 5.22
C PHE A 41 -0.54 7.27 4.76
N VAL A 42 0.37 7.23 3.79
CA VAL A 42 1.00 5.99 3.30
C VAL A 42 2.46 6.02 3.70
N ASP A 43 2.82 5.22 4.70
CA ASP A 43 4.20 5.12 5.16
C ASP A 43 4.91 3.91 4.57
N GLY A 44 6.12 4.12 4.06
CA GLY A 44 6.99 3.06 3.57
C GLY A 44 8.15 2.81 4.53
N THR A 45 8.08 1.78 5.37
CA THR A 45 9.21 1.49 6.26
C THR A 45 10.28 0.63 5.56
N PHE A 46 11.52 1.14 5.54
CA PHE A 46 12.59 0.63 4.68
C PHE A 46 13.44 -0.50 5.26
N ARG A 47 13.30 -0.84 6.55
CA ARG A 47 14.22 -1.79 7.22
C ARG A 47 13.58 -3.04 7.82
N MET A 48 12.25 -3.20 7.77
CA MET A 48 11.54 -4.29 8.45
C MET A 48 10.88 -5.30 7.49
N ALA A 49 11.55 -5.66 6.39
CA ALA A 49 11.03 -6.67 5.47
C ALA A 49 11.73 -8.03 5.67
N PRO A 50 10.98 -9.15 5.80
CA PRO A 50 11.56 -10.50 5.78
C PRO A 50 12.28 -10.78 4.47
N LYS A 51 13.21 -11.74 4.48
CA LYS A 51 13.93 -12.18 3.28
C LYS A 51 12.94 -12.54 2.17
N GLY A 52 13.12 -11.97 0.99
CA GLY A 52 12.23 -12.14 -0.17
C GLY A 52 11.28 -10.95 -0.40
N PHE A 53 11.10 -10.08 0.60
CA PHE A 53 10.40 -8.81 0.46
C PHE A 53 11.37 -7.65 0.55
N HIS A 54 11.06 -6.58 -0.15
CA HIS A 54 11.90 -5.41 -0.25
C HIS A 54 11.47 -4.28 0.68
N ARG A 55 10.17 -4.08 0.86
CA ARG A 55 9.63 -3.06 1.78
C ARG A 55 8.42 -3.56 2.55
N PHE A 56 8.16 -2.90 3.67
CA PHE A 56 6.94 -3.02 4.46
C PHE A 56 6.20 -1.67 4.43
N ILE A 57 5.05 -1.63 3.76
CA ILE A 57 4.22 -0.45 3.57
C ILE A 57 3.05 -0.51 4.54
N THR A 58 2.81 0.58 5.26
CA THR A 58 1.67 0.75 6.15
C THR A 58 0.78 1.87 5.63
N LEU A 59 -0.50 1.56 5.37
CA LEU A 59 -1.51 2.59 5.13
C LEU A 59 -2.15 2.94 6.47
N MET A 60 -2.17 4.24 6.78
CA MET A 60 -2.80 4.81 7.97
C MET A 60 -3.84 5.85 7.56
N VAL A 61 -4.83 6.04 8.42
CA VAL A 61 -5.85 7.07 8.26
C VAL A 61 -5.91 7.88 9.54
N TYR A 62 -6.07 9.20 9.41
CA TYR A 62 -6.28 10.07 10.55
C TYR A 62 -7.67 9.83 11.13
N ASP A 63 -7.75 9.47 12.41
CA ASP A 63 -9.00 9.40 13.16
C ASP A 63 -9.20 10.72 13.93
N PRO A 64 -10.20 11.55 13.55
CA PRO A 64 -10.48 12.80 14.24
C PRO A 64 -10.95 12.62 15.69
N LEU A 65 -11.50 11.45 16.05
CA LEU A 65 -11.99 11.21 17.41
C LEU A 65 -10.83 11.06 18.39
N THR A 66 -9.78 10.33 17.98
CA THR A 66 -8.61 10.10 18.82
C THR A 66 -7.46 11.06 18.54
N GLU A 67 -7.56 11.86 17.47
CA GLU A 67 -6.50 12.73 16.94
C GLU A 67 -5.20 11.99 16.61
N LEU A 68 -5.33 10.74 16.15
CA LEU A 68 -4.19 9.85 15.88
C LEU A 68 -4.30 9.23 14.49
N PHE A 69 -3.15 8.88 13.92
CA PHE A 69 -3.10 8.03 12.73
C PHE A 69 -3.25 6.57 13.13
N VAL A 70 -4.29 5.93 12.60
CA VAL A 70 -4.59 4.51 12.84
C VAL A 70 -4.10 3.69 11.66
N PRO A 71 -3.19 2.70 11.86
CA PRO A 71 -2.74 1.83 10.79
C PRO A 71 -3.86 0.85 10.40
N LEU A 72 -4.24 0.87 9.13
CA LEU A 72 -5.34 0.07 8.62
C LEU A 72 -4.83 -1.16 7.86
N PHE A 73 -3.81 -0.97 7.02
CA PHE A 73 -3.24 -2.04 6.20
C PHE A 73 -1.72 -2.12 6.39
N PHE A 74 -1.25 -3.35 6.46
CA PHE A 74 0.16 -3.69 6.50
C PHE A 74 0.46 -4.54 5.26
N THR A 75 1.45 -4.16 4.48
CA THR A 75 1.74 -4.82 3.20
C THR A 75 3.22 -5.04 3.00
N LEU A 76 3.59 -6.29 2.72
CA LEU A 76 4.91 -6.65 2.23
C LEU A 76 4.94 -6.62 0.71
N VAL A 77 5.96 -5.95 0.17
CA VAL A 77 6.14 -5.76 -1.28
C VAL A 77 7.51 -6.23 -1.72
N THR A 78 7.62 -6.85 -2.90
CA THR A 78 8.89 -7.38 -3.40
C THR A 78 9.68 -6.38 -4.25
N SER A 79 9.13 -5.20 -4.49
CA SER A 79 9.78 -4.16 -5.27
C SER A 79 9.33 -2.76 -4.89
N GLN A 80 9.95 -1.74 -5.50
CA GLN A 80 9.71 -0.32 -5.23
C GLN A 80 9.30 0.40 -6.53
N THR A 81 8.54 -0.30 -7.39
CA THR A 81 8.10 0.25 -8.67
C THR A 81 6.77 0.97 -8.52
N GLN A 82 6.58 2.03 -9.30
CA GLN A 82 5.32 2.76 -9.35
C GLN A 82 4.14 1.82 -9.68
N ASP A 83 4.33 0.89 -10.63
CA ASP A 83 3.31 -0.08 -11.00
C ASP A 83 2.92 -1.01 -9.84
N LEU A 84 3.90 -1.43 -9.04
CA LEU A 84 3.63 -2.25 -7.87
C LEU A 84 2.82 -1.45 -6.82
N TYR A 85 3.15 -0.18 -6.59
CA TYR A 85 2.40 0.65 -5.65
C TYR A 85 0.98 0.96 -6.14
N LYS A 86 0.79 1.19 -7.45
CA LYS A 86 -0.55 1.33 -8.04
C LYS A 86 -1.39 0.07 -7.81
N ARG A 87 -0.80 -1.11 -8.00
CA ARG A 87 -1.47 -2.39 -7.74
C ARG A 87 -1.78 -2.58 -6.25
N LEU A 88 -0.88 -2.17 -5.36
CA LEU A 88 -1.14 -2.14 -3.93
C LEU A 88 -2.40 -1.31 -3.61
N LEU A 89 -2.47 -0.08 -4.10
CA LEU A 89 -3.63 0.79 -3.90
C LEU A 89 -4.90 0.13 -4.45
N GLN A 90 -4.88 -0.39 -5.67
CA GLN A 90 -6.01 -1.11 -6.26
C GLN A 90 -6.47 -2.32 -5.43
N CYS A 91 -5.54 -3.10 -4.86
CA CYS A 91 -5.87 -4.21 -3.97
C CYS A 91 -6.56 -3.72 -2.69
N ILE A 92 -6.13 -2.57 -2.14
CA ILE A 92 -6.77 -1.96 -0.98
C ILE A 92 -8.17 -1.47 -1.33
N GLU A 93 -8.35 -0.80 -2.47
CA GLU A 93 -9.68 -0.37 -2.95
C GLU A 93 -10.63 -1.57 -3.11
N PHE A 94 -10.13 -2.65 -3.71
CA PHE A 94 -10.90 -3.88 -3.90
C PHE A 94 -11.33 -4.49 -2.55
N VAL A 95 -10.43 -4.57 -1.58
CA VAL A 95 -10.76 -5.11 -0.24
C VAL A 95 -11.69 -4.18 0.54
N ALA A 96 -11.51 -2.86 0.43
CA ALA A 96 -12.41 -1.89 1.06
C ALA A 96 -13.85 -1.98 0.52
N GLY A 97 -14.01 -2.44 -0.73
CA GLY A 97 -15.28 -2.55 -1.45
C GLY A 97 -15.82 -1.19 -1.92
N VAL A 98 -15.02 -0.14 -1.80
CA VAL A 98 -15.35 1.22 -2.22
C VAL A 98 -14.07 1.91 -2.67
N LYS A 99 -14.18 2.82 -3.64
CA LYS A 99 -13.08 3.71 -4.00
C LYS A 99 -12.90 4.74 -2.88
N PRO A 100 -11.76 4.74 -2.16
CA PRO A 100 -11.52 5.72 -1.11
C PRO A 100 -11.47 7.14 -1.68
N ASN A 101 -12.11 8.11 -1.03
CA ASN A 101 -12.10 9.52 -1.42
C ASN A 101 -11.36 10.37 -0.36
N PRO A 102 -10.03 10.55 -0.46
CA PRO A 102 -9.25 11.25 0.56
C PRO A 102 -9.36 12.76 0.36
N ASN A 103 -9.21 13.53 1.44
CA ASN A 103 -8.92 14.96 1.29
C ASN A 103 -7.49 15.15 0.80
N ASP A 104 -6.54 14.55 1.52
CA ASP A 104 -5.13 14.55 1.18
C ASP A 104 -4.56 13.14 1.36
N VAL A 105 -3.55 12.83 0.55
CA VAL A 105 -2.70 11.66 0.74
C VAL A 105 -1.27 12.13 0.90
N VAL A 106 -0.68 11.80 2.05
CA VAL A 106 0.73 12.04 2.32
C VAL A 106 1.47 10.72 2.20
N CYS A 107 2.61 10.70 1.55
CA CYS A 107 3.44 9.52 1.43
C CYS A 107 4.92 9.85 1.63
N ASP A 108 5.74 8.81 1.83
CA ASP A 108 7.19 8.97 1.93
C ASP A 108 7.79 9.56 0.63
N PHE A 109 8.98 10.16 0.73
CA PHE A 109 9.68 10.91 -0.34
C PHE A 109 10.14 10.05 -1.52
N GLU A 110 9.70 8.81 -1.60
CA GLU A 110 10.03 7.90 -2.67
C GLU A 110 9.25 8.26 -3.94
N ALA A 111 9.97 8.65 -5.00
CA ALA A 111 9.37 9.05 -6.28
C ALA A 111 8.36 8.04 -6.83
N ALA A 112 8.68 6.74 -6.78
CA ALA A 112 7.77 5.70 -7.27
C ALA A 112 6.44 5.65 -6.50
N LEU A 113 6.46 5.92 -5.20
CA LEU A 113 5.26 5.98 -4.36
C LEU A 113 4.49 7.28 -4.62
N ILE A 114 5.19 8.42 -4.69
CA ILE A 114 4.60 9.74 -5.02
C ILE A 114 3.85 9.70 -6.35
N PHE A 115 4.42 9.08 -7.39
CA PHE A 115 3.78 8.98 -8.69
C PHE A 115 2.68 7.89 -8.76
N ALA A 116 2.55 7.05 -7.74
CA ALA A 116 1.53 6.01 -7.69
C ALA A 116 0.25 6.46 -6.98
N VAL A 117 0.38 7.38 -6.02
CA VAL A 117 -0.70 7.99 -5.23
C VAL A 117 -1.52 8.97 -6.07
#